data_AF-A0A3L7UU64-F1
#
_entry.id   AF-A0A3L7UU64-F1
#
_cell.length_a   1.000
_cell.length_b   1.000
_cell.length_c   1.000
_cell.angle_alpha   90.00
_cell.angle_beta   90.00
_cell.angle_gamma   90.00
#
_symmetry.space_group_name_H-M   'P 1'
#
loop_
_entity.id
_entity.type
_entity.pdbx_description
1 polymer ?
#
loop_
_entity_poly.entity_id
_entity_poly.type
_entity_poly.pdbx_seq_one_letter_code
_entity_poly.pdbx_strand_id
1 'polypeptide(L)'
;MASNDYAIAAALVVALLTALATHWHHRRSQSVARLAFGPSGQPRNWTRAVPTLRVVSLSLACWGLVVLATLEPQLLGDTGASDAVKTDPADVQRVLLVLDVSPSMNVVDAGADQKLRRRDRVLEVVEGIMSRIALSRTRFSVVVFFTSARAVVVDATDINVVRNILDSMPLVWSFEPGETRLLEGVRVASELARDWPPKSTTMFLCTEGDTVDFSQIPKLPRSIRDLEILAVGDPIIGTLVGNHDSRQEAGILRRLAAELHGSYHNVNTQHLPSKALAELARVPPPPASAGWQIKDLARIALTIGAVLLTLIPVALQYFGSAWNAERELPITQAASPDLEVAAFARTRAARTLASVATETNS
;
A
#
# COMPACT_ATOMS: atom_id res chain seq x y z
N MET A 1 -16.41 -11.28 -19.42
CA MET A 1 -17.40 -12.36 -19.14
C MET A 1 -16.73 -13.64 -18.66
N ALA A 2 -15.73 -14.18 -19.37
CA ALA A 2 -15.04 -15.42 -18.98
C ALA A 2 -14.55 -15.47 -17.51
N SER A 3 -14.03 -14.36 -16.95
CA SER A 3 -13.55 -14.30 -15.56
C SER A 3 -14.62 -14.61 -14.49
N ASN A 4 -15.88 -14.20 -14.71
CA ASN A 4 -16.95 -14.47 -13.75
C ASN A 4 -17.44 -15.91 -13.80
N ASP A 5 -17.34 -16.57 -14.96
CA ASP A 5 -17.77 -17.96 -15.14
C ASP A 5 -16.87 -18.92 -14.34
N TYR A 6 -15.56 -18.67 -14.31
CA TYR A 6 -14.62 -19.40 -13.45
C TYR A 6 -14.88 -19.16 -11.96
N ALA A 7 -15.23 -17.92 -11.58
CA ALA A 7 -15.56 -17.59 -10.19
C ALA A 7 -16.82 -18.31 -9.71
N ILE A 8 -17.85 -18.38 -10.55
CA ILE A 8 -19.09 -19.11 -10.25
C ILE A 8 -18.80 -20.63 -10.15
N ALA A 9 -18.04 -21.19 -11.08
CA ALA A 9 -17.66 -22.59 -11.04
C ALA A 9 -16.87 -22.94 -9.76
N ALA A 10 -15.90 -22.12 -9.38
CA ALA A 10 -15.13 -22.29 -8.15
C ALA A 10 -16.04 -22.23 -6.91
N ALA A 11 -16.94 -21.26 -6.85
CA ALA A 11 -17.88 -21.11 -5.74
C ALA A 11 -18.85 -22.30 -5.60
N LEU A 12 -19.28 -22.89 -6.72
CA LEU A 12 -20.13 -24.10 -6.74
C LEU A 12 -19.38 -25.35 -6.27
N VAL A 13 -18.12 -25.53 -6.69
CA VAL A 13 -17.27 -26.63 -6.20
C VAL A 13 -17.07 -26.51 -4.70
N VAL A 14 -16.75 -25.31 -4.22
CA VAL A 14 -16.60 -25.02 -2.78
C VAL A 14 -17.92 -25.25 -2.04
N ALA A 15 -19.07 -24.88 -2.63
CA ALA A 15 -20.38 -25.14 -2.05
C ALA A 15 -20.61 -26.65 -1.84
N LEU A 16 -20.31 -27.45 -2.87
CA LEU A 16 -20.49 -28.90 -2.86
C LEU A 16 -19.60 -29.56 -1.79
N LEU A 17 -18.30 -29.22 -1.76
CA LEU A 17 -17.36 -29.76 -0.79
C LEU A 17 -17.75 -29.37 0.65
N THR A 18 -18.18 -28.13 0.85
CA THR A 18 -18.63 -27.64 2.16
C THR A 18 -19.93 -28.31 2.59
N ALA A 19 -20.85 -28.56 1.67
CA ALA A 19 -22.10 -29.27 1.94
C ALA A 19 -21.81 -30.73 2.38
N LEU A 20 -20.90 -31.42 1.70
CA LEU A 20 -20.48 -32.77 2.08
C LEU A 20 -19.79 -32.78 3.45
N ALA A 21 -18.87 -31.85 3.69
CA ALA A 21 -18.17 -31.74 4.97
C ALA A 21 -19.14 -31.43 6.13
N THR A 22 -20.07 -30.50 5.94
CA THR A 22 -21.06 -30.15 6.96
C THR A 22 -22.07 -31.26 7.21
N HIS A 23 -22.46 -32.01 6.17
CA HIS A 23 -23.29 -33.21 6.32
C HIS A 23 -22.58 -34.29 7.15
N TRP A 24 -21.31 -34.56 6.85
CA TRP A 24 -20.54 -35.55 7.61
C TRP A 24 -20.31 -35.11 9.06
N HIS A 25 -19.99 -33.83 9.27
CA HIS A 25 -19.89 -33.24 10.60
C HIS A 25 -21.20 -33.37 11.38
N HIS A 26 -22.35 -33.10 10.74
CA HIS A 26 -23.66 -33.25 11.37
C HIS A 26 -23.92 -34.69 11.83
N ARG A 27 -23.63 -35.69 10.97
CA ARG A 27 -23.77 -37.12 11.35
C ARG A 27 -22.89 -37.47 12.55
N ARG A 28 -21.65 -37.01 12.58
CA ARG A 28 -20.73 -37.24 13.70
C ARG A 28 -21.20 -36.56 14.99
N SER A 29 -21.68 -35.32 14.89
CA SER A 29 -22.24 -34.59 16.04
C SER A 29 -23.48 -35.25 16.62
N GLN A 30 -24.32 -35.87 15.79
CA GLN A 30 -25.48 -36.65 16.27
C GLN A 30 -25.06 -37.86 17.11
N SER A 31 -24.01 -38.58 16.72
CA SER A 31 -23.50 -39.73 17.48
C SER A 31 -23.02 -39.35 18.89
N VAL A 32 -22.59 -38.10 19.09
CA VAL A 32 -22.04 -37.59 20.36
C VAL A 32 -23.01 -36.58 21.01
N ALA A 33 -24.22 -36.45 20.49
CA ALA A 33 -25.13 -35.35 20.85
C ALA A 33 -25.50 -35.33 22.33
N ARG A 34 -25.64 -36.51 22.96
CA ARG A 34 -25.94 -36.61 24.40
C ARG A 34 -24.79 -36.16 25.30
N LEU A 35 -23.55 -36.28 24.82
CA LEU A 35 -22.36 -35.80 25.55
C LEU A 35 -22.12 -34.31 25.33
N ALA A 36 -22.47 -33.78 24.16
CA ALA A 36 -22.25 -32.38 23.80
C ALA A 36 -23.39 -31.44 24.23
N PHE A 37 -24.64 -31.92 24.27
CA PHE A 37 -25.84 -31.11 24.51
C PHE A 37 -26.66 -31.56 25.74
N GLY A 38 -26.11 -32.46 26.55
CA GLY A 38 -26.77 -33.00 27.73
C GLY A 38 -27.76 -34.13 27.44
N PRO A 39 -28.53 -34.58 28.45
CA PRO A 39 -29.36 -35.78 28.38
C PRO A 39 -30.43 -35.75 27.29
N SER A 40 -30.92 -34.55 26.95
CA SER A 40 -31.88 -34.33 25.86
C SER A 40 -31.26 -34.54 24.48
N GLY A 41 -29.92 -34.42 24.36
CA GLY A 41 -29.18 -34.58 23.10
C GLY A 41 -29.56 -33.57 22.02
N GLN A 42 -30.25 -32.48 22.37
CA GLN A 42 -30.80 -31.53 21.40
C GLN A 42 -30.10 -30.18 21.48
N PRO A 43 -29.48 -29.71 20.37
CA PRO A 43 -28.98 -28.34 20.29
C PRO A 43 -30.15 -27.36 20.08
N ARG A 44 -29.90 -26.06 20.30
CA ARG A 44 -30.93 -25.02 20.10
C ARG A 44 -31.36 -24.93 18.63
N ASN A 45 -32.62 -24.59 18.37
CA ASN A 45 -33.22 -24.63 17.03
C ASN A 45 -32.46 -23.85 15.95
N TRP A 46 -31.84 -22.71 16.29
CA TRP A 46 -31.07 -21.89 15.34
C TRP A 46 -29.82 -22.61 14.80
N THR A 47 -29.26 -23.56 15.57
CA THR A 47 -28.07 -24.34 15.16
C THR A 47 -28.32 -25.21 13.94
N ARG A 48 -29.59 -25.50 13.61
CA ARG A 48 -29.98 -26.22 12.39
C ARG A 48 -29.69 -25.44 11.12
N ALA A 49 -29.66 -24.11 11.19
CA ALA A 49 -29.34 -23.24 10.05
C ALA A 49 -27.82 -23.03 9.85
N VAL A 50 -26.99 -23.48 10.79
CA VAL A 50 -25.52 -23.29 10.73
C VAL A 50 -24.88 -24.00 9.54
N PRO A 51 -25.22 -25.26 9.19
CA PRO A 51 -24.64 -25.93 8.03
C PRO A 51 -24.88 -25.16 6.73
N THR A 52 -26.11 -24.71 6.50
CA THR A 52 -26.48 -23.92 5.32
C THR A 52 -25.78 -22.56 5.32
N LEU A 53 -25.70 -21.91 6.47
CA LEU A 53 -25.01 -20.62 6.60
C LEU A 53 -23.51 -20.75 6.32
N ARG A 54 -22.87 -21.84 6.76
CA ARG A 54 -21.46 -22.14 6.46
C ARG A 54 -21.23 -22.32 4.96
N VAL A 55 -22.08 -23.09 4.28
CA VAL A 55 -21.98 -23.29 2.82
C VAL A 55 -22.11 -21.96 2.08
N VAL A 56 -23.14 -21.17 2.38
CA VAL A 56 -23.36 -19.86 1.74
C VAL A 56 -22.19 -18.91 2.00
N SER A 57 -21.72 -18.83 3.25
CA SER A 57 -20.63 -17.90 3.61
C SER A 57 -19.32 -18.25 2.92
N LEU A 58 -18.98 -19.54 2.83
CA LEU A 58 -17.73 -20.01 2.22
C LEU A 58 -17.77 -19.89 0.70
N SER A 59 -18.94 -20.11 0.08
CA SER A 59 -19.17 -19.88 -1.35
C SER A 59 -19.11 -18.39 -1.71
N LEU A 60 -19.73 -17.51 -0.91
CA LEU A 60 -19.64 -16.06 -1.11
C LEU A 60 -18.21 -15.53 -0.96
N ALA A 61 -17.49 -16.00 0.06
CA ALA A 61 -16.09 -15.64 0.27
C ALA A 61 -15.20 -16.14 -0.88
N CYS A 62 -15.38 -17.38 -1.34
CA CYS A 62 -14.66 -17.93 -2.47
C CYS A 62 -14.93 -17.15 -3.77
N TRP A 63 -16.20 -16.89 -4.08
CA TRP A 63 -16.56 -16.09 -5.26
C TRP A 63 -15.93 -14.70 -5.22
N GLY A 64 -16.06 -13.99 -4.09
CA GLY A 64 -15.48 -12.66 -3.91
C GLY A 64 -13.95 -12.66 -4.04
N LEU A 65 -13.26 -13.66 -3.48
CA LEU A 65 -11.81 -13.82 -3.62
C LEU A 65 -11.38 -14.11 -5.05
N VAL A 66 -12.06 -15.03 -5.74
CA VAL A 66 -11.70 -15.38 -7.12
C VAL A 66 -11.92 -14.19 -8.03
N VAL A 67 -13.05 -13.49 -7.92
CA VAL A 67 -13.29 -12.26 -8.70
C VAL A 67 -12.22 -11.21 -8.41
N LEU A 68 -11.86 -10.97 -7.15
CA LEU A 68 -10.82 -9.99 -6.83
C LEU A 68 -9.42 -10.41 -7.29
N ALA A 69 -9.14 -11.71 -7.36
CA ALA A 69 -7.86 -12.25 -7.81
C ALA A 69 -7.73 -12.27 -9.35
N THR A 70 -8.85 -12.41 -10.07
CA THR A 70 -8.87 -12.44 -11.54
C THR A 70 -9.13 -11.07 -12.16
N LEU A 71 -9.66 -10.12 -11.41
CA LEU A 71 -9.71 -8.73 -11.84
C LEU A 71 -8.28 -8.23 -11.92
N GLU A 72 -7.91 -7.71 -13.10
CA GLU A 72 -6.64 -7.02 -13.27
C GLU A 72 -6.55 -5.93 -12.19
N PRO A 73 -5.46 -5.91 -11.40
CA PRO A 73 -5.25 -4.78 -10.52
C PRO A 73 -5.25 -3.56 -11.42
N GLN A 74 -6.15 -2.62 -11.13
CA GLN A 74 -6.06 -1.27 -11.70
C GLN A 74 -4.78 -0.66 -11.16
N LEU A 75 -3.66 -1.04 -11.78
CA LEU A 75 -2.39 -0.39 -11.62
C LEU A 75 -2.58 1.03 -12.12
N LEU A 76 -1.87 1.95 -11.48
CA LEU A 76 -1.90 3.37 -11.76
C LEU A 76 -1.61 3.74 -13.24
N GLY A 77 -1.22 2.76 -14.08
CA GLY A 77 -0.86 2.91 -15.48
C GLY A 77 -1.87 2.43 -16.53
N ASP A 78 -2.88 1.60 -16.19
CA ASP A 78 -3.75 0.98 -17.23
C ASP A 78 -5.02 1.79 -17.60
N THR A 79 -5.07 3.06 -17.21
CA THR A 79 -5.82 4.04 -18.02
C THR A 79 -4.95 4.54 -19.18
N GLY A 80 -4.31 3.62 -19.90
CA GLY A 80 -3.71 3.91 -21.18
C GLY A 80 -4.80 4.39 -22.14
N ALA A 81 -4.64 5.60 -22.66
CA ALA A 81 -5.12 6.03 -23.97
C ALA A 81 -6.53 5.57 -24.39
N SER A 82 -7.54 5.68 -23.52
CA SER A 82 -8.91 5.82 -24.03
C SER A 82 -9.15 7.32 -24.26
N ASP A 83 -8.95 7.73 -25.51
CA ASP A 83 -9.24 9.05 -26.10
C ASP A 83 -10.70 9.54 -25.91
N ALA A 84 -11.47 8.97 -24.99
CA ALA A 84 -12.93 9.14 -24.93
C ALA A 84 -13.46 9.72 -23.61
N VAL A 85 -12.69 9.74 -22.52
CA VAL A 85 -13.11 10.49 -21.32
C VAL A 85 -12.54 11.89 -21.42
N LYS A 86 -13.37 12.84 -21.86
CA LYS A 86 -13.09 14.27 -21.72
C LYS A 86 -12.81 14.55 -20.24
N THR A 87 -11.53 14.58 -19.88
CA THR A 87 -11.12 15.06 -18.57
C THR A 87 -11.48 16.53 -18.53
N ASP A 88 -12.26 16.94 -17.53
CA ASP A 88 -12.55 18.36 -17.32
C ASP A 88 -11.22 19.12 -17.22
N PRO A 89 -11.04 20.26 -17.92
CA PRO A 89 -9.83 21.07 -17.81
C PRO A 89 -9.45 21.42 -16.35
N ALA A 90 -10.42 21.50 -15.45
CA ALA A 90 -10.21 21.71 -14.01
C ALA A 90 -9.53 20.52 -13.31
N ASP A 91 -9.65 19.34 -13.91
CA ASP A 91 -9.22 18.06 -13.41
C ASP A 91 -7.86 17.62 -13.99
N VAL A 92 -7.22 18.45 -14.81
CA VAL A 92 -5.88 18.17 -15.35
C VAL A 92 -4.81 18.55 -14.34
N GLN A 93 -3.98 17.59 -13.96
CA GLN A 93 -2.77 17.83 -13.17
C GLN A 93 -1.58 18.07 -14.09
N ARG A 94 -0.64 18.91 -13.64
CA ARG A 94 0.55 19.25 -14.42
C ARG A 94 1.82 18.91 -13.68
N VAL A 95 2.75 18.31 -14.39
CA VAL A 95 4.12 18.09 -13.95
C VAL A 95 5.01 19.00 -14.79
N LEU A 96 5.67 19.95 -14.14
CA LEU A 96 6.60 20.88 -14.76
C LEU A 96 8.02 20.52 -14.35
N LEU A 97 8.79 19.95 -15.27
CA LEU A 97 10.19 19.63 -15.07
C LEU A 97 11.04 20.83 -15.47
N VAL A 98 11.91 21.29 -14.58
CA VAL A 98 12.88 22.35 -14.81
C VAL A 98 14.26 21.72 -14.71
N LEU A 99 14.91 21.49 -15.85
CA LEU A 99 16.08 20.63 -15.98
C LEU A 99 17.34 21.43 -16.25
N ASP A 100 18.35 21.23 -15.43
CA ASP A 100 19.71 21.70 -15.68
C ASP A 100 20.35 20.86 -16.81
N VAL A 101 20.84 21.53 -17.85
CA VAL A 101 21.53 20.88 -18.99
C VAL A 101 22.96 21.37 -19.16
N SER A 102 23.53 21.98 -18.11
CA SER A 102 24.92 22.45 -18.09
C SER A 102 25.94 21.30 -18.25
N PRO A 103 27.19 21.59 -18.67
CA PRO A 103 28.21 20.57 -18.85
C PRO A 103 28.49 19.72 -17.59
N SER A 104 28.36 20.30 -16.41
CA SER A 104 28.59 19.61 -15.14
C SER A 104 27.55 18.52 -14.84
N MET A 105 26.38 18.57 -15.48
CA MET A 105 25.40 17.48 -15.42
C MET A 105 25.88 16.18 -16.11
N ASN A 106 26.99 16.23 -16.87
CA ASN A 106 27.66 15.04 -17.43
C ASN A 106 28.74 14.45 -16.50
N VAL A 107 29.01 15.07 -15.34
CA VAL A 107 29.95 14.53 -14.33
C VAL A 107 29.43 13.21 -13.77
N VAL A 108 30.34 12.25 -13.59
CA VAL A 108 30.08 10.91 -13.07
C VAL A 108 30.39 10.86 -11.57
N ASP A 109 29.43 11.30 -10.77
CA ASP A 109 29.54 11.32 -9.29
C ASP A 109 28.18 11.12 -8.60
N ALA A 110 27.14 10.72 -9.35
CA ALA A 110 25.77 10.63 -8.86
C ALA A 110 25.32 9.19 -8.60
N GLY A 111 24.20 9.07 -7.87
CA GLY A 111 23.61 7.79 -7.45
C GLY A 111 24.24 7.22 -6.18
N ALA A 112 23.67 6.13 -5.67
CA ALA A 112 24.12 5.51 -4.42
C ALA A 112 25.57 5.03 -4.48
N ASP A 113 26.01 4.57 -5.66
CA ASP A 113 27.37 4.09 -5.91
C ASP A 113 28.30 5.17 -6.51
N GLN A 114 27.83 6.40 -6.73
CA GLN A 114 28.58 7.52 -7.33
C GLN A 114 29.17 7.23 -8.72
N LYS A 115 28.55 6.31 -9.47
CA LYS A 115 29.01 5.86 -10.79
C LYS A 115 28.12 6.32 -11.94
N LEU A 116 27.04 7.04 -11.64
CA LEU A 116 26.12 7.55 -12.64
C LEU A 116 26.46 8.99 -12.97
N ARG A 117 26.16 9.40 -14.21
CA ARG A 117 26.14 10.83 -14.53
C ARG A 117 25.02 11.51 -13.76
N ARG A 118 25.20 12.75 -13.34
CA ARG A 118 24.16 13.55 -12.66
C ARG A 118 22.85 13.54 -13.46
N ARG A 119 22.92 13.75 -14.78
CA ARG A 119 21.76 13.67 -15.69
C ARG A 119 21.07 12.29 -15.71
N ASP A 120 21.84 11.20 -15.68
CA ASP A 120 21.30 9.83 -15.75
C ASP A 120 20.59 9.51 -14.43
N ARG A 121 21.11 10.03 -13.31
CA ARG A 121 20.44 9.94 -12.02
C ARG A 121 19.13 10.75 -11.98
N VAL A 122 19.12 11.94 -12.57
CA VAL A 122 17.87 12.72 -12.73
C VAL A 122 16.85 11.92 -13.53
N LEU A 123 17.25 11.32 -14.64
CA LEU A 123 16.38 10.48 -15.46
C LEU A 123 15.78 9.33 -14.64
N GLU A 124 16.61 8.55 -13.93
CA GLU A 124 16.15 7.43 -13.09
C GLU A 124 15.11 7.87 -12.04
N VAL A 125 15.35 9.03 -11.41
CA VAL A 125 14.44 9.60 -10.40
C VAL A 125 13.13 10.04 -11.05
N VAL A 126 13.21 10.74 -12.18
CA VAL A 126 12.03 11.21 -12.92
C VAL A 126 11.21 10.04 -13.45
N GLU A 127 11.83 8.97 -13.95
CA GLU A 127 11.12 7.74 -14.33
C GLU A 127 10.46 7.06 -13.12
N GLY A 128 11.14 7.08 -11.97
CA GLY A 128 10.58 6.68 -10.70
C GLY A 128 9.32 7.47 -10.35
N ILE A 129 9.33 8.79 -10.52
CA ILE A 129 8.14 9.64 -10.34
C ILE A 129 7.05 9.22 -11.33
N MET A 130 7.40 9.13 -12.62
CA MET A 130 6.44 8.89 -13.69
C MET A 130 5.77 7.52 -13.63
N SER A 131 6.45 6.49 -13.13
CA SER A 131 5.87 5.16 -12.92
C SER A 131 4.79 5.12 -11.83
N ARG A 132 4.66 6.20 -11.04
CA ARG A 132 3.77 6.31 -9.86
C ARG A 132 2.70 7.39 -10.00
N ILE A 133 2.47 7.94 -11.19
CA ILE A 133 1.46 8.98 -11.44
C ILE A 133 0.41 8.52 -12.45
N ALA A 134 -0.81 9.06 -12.35
CA ALA A 134 -1.89 8.74 -13.28
C ALA A 134 -1.68 9.51 -14.61
N LEU A 135 -1.12 8.84 -15.61
CA LEU A 135 -0.74 9.47 -16.90
C LEU A 135 -1.93 10.03 -17.68
N SER A 136 -3.14 9.47 -17.53
CA SER A 136 -4.34 9.89 -18.27
C SER A 136 -4.77 11.34 -18.01
N ARG A 137 -4.51 11.86 -16.82
CA ARG A 137 -4.88 13.22 -16.39
C ARG A 137 -3.68 14.14 -16.17
N THR A 138 -2.47 13.62 -16.39
CA THR A 138 -1.24 14.38 -16.20
C THR A 138 -0.77 14.94 -17.52
N ARG A 139 -0.43 16.23 -17.53
CA ARG A 139 0.30 16.87 -18.63
C ARG A 139 1.71 17.21 -18.18
N PHE A 140 2.67 16.95 -19.05
CA PHE A 140 4.08 17.20 -18.80
C PHE A 140 4.54 18.42 -19.56
N SER A 141 5.24 19.31 -18.88
CA SER A 141 5.97 20.40 -19.50
C SER A 141 7.42 20.31 -19.06
N VAL A 142 8.34 20.65 -19.95
CA VAL A 142 9.78 20.60 -19.70
C VAL A 142 10.39 21.95 -20.08
N VAL A 143 10.99 22.59 -19.09
CA VAL A 143 11.85 23.75 -19.24
C VAL A 143 13.27 23.29 -19.00
N VAL A 144 14.18 23.65 -19.89
CA VAL A 144 15.60 23.34 -19.73
C VAL A 144 16.38 24.63 -19.58
N PHE A 145 17.43 24.61 -18.77
CA PHE A 145 18.24 25.79 -18.52
C PHE A 145 19.73 25.46 -18.46
N PHE A 146 20.53 26.42 -18.93
CA PHE A 146 21.97 26.50 -18.73
C PHE A 146 22.32 27.99 -18.66
N THR A 147 22.89 28.60 -19.70
CA THR A 147 23.16 30.05 -19.76
C THR A 147 21.94 30.92 -20.03
N SER A 148 20.86 30.30 -20.50
CA SER A 148 19.50 30.86 -20.60
C SER A 148 18.49 29.76 -20.30
N ALA A 149 17.20 30.06 -20.29
CA ALA A 149 16.15 29.06 -20.10
C ALA A 149 15.14 29.02 -21.25
N ARG A 150 14.67 27.83 -21.63
CA ARG A 150 13.70 27.63 -22.72
C ARG A 150 12.71 26.51 -22.39
N ALA A 151 11.44 26.72 -22.72
CA ALA A 151 10.44 25.65 -22.71
C ALA A 151 10.60 24.78 -23.96
N VAL A 152 10.91 23.49 -23.76
CA VAL A 152 11.11 22.52 -24.84
C VAL A 152 9.84 21.70 -25.09
N VAL A 153 9.08 21.45 -24.03
CA VAL A 153 7.80 20.73 -24.09
C VAL A 153 6.77 21.50 -23.30
N VAL A 154 5.58 21.64 -23.88
CA VAL A 154 4.45 22.32 -23.26
C VAL A 154 3.22 21.42 -23.34
N ASP A 155 2.65 21.11 -22.17
CA ASP A 155 1.38 20.38 -21.99
C ASP A 155 1.29 19.04 -22.76
N ALA A 156 2.39 18.28 -22.82
CA ALA A 156 2.42 16.98 -23.49
C ALA A 156 1.73 15.88 -22.69
N THR A 157 1.10 14.94 -23.38
CA THR A 157 0.45 13.76 -22.80
C THR A 157 1.38 12.54 -22.79
N ASP A 158 2.26 12.47 -23.79
CA ASP A 158 3.15 11.35 -24.02
C ASP A 158 4.41 11.47 -23.17
N ILE A 159 4.57 10.53 -22.24
CA ILE A 159 5.74 10.38 -21.39
C ILE A 159 7.03 10.14 -22.20
N ASN A 160 6.94 9.50 -23.36
CA ASN A 160 8.11 9.15 -24.16
C ASN A 160 8.82 10.39 -24.70
N VAL A 161 8.09 11.49 -24.92
CA VAL A 161 8.67 12.78 -25.29
C VAL A 161 9.60 13.29 -24.18
N VAL A 162 9.18 13.16 -22.92
CA VAL A 162 9.98 13.59 -21.77
C VAL A 162 11.20 12.69 -21.57
N ARG A 163 11.02 11.37 -21.71
CA ARG A 163 12.13 10.40 -21.67
C ARG A 163 13.18 10.70 -22.72
N ASN A 164 12.76 10.94 -23.96
CA ASN A 164 13.67 11.23 -25.07
C ASN A 164 14.51 12.49 -24.83
N ILE A 165 13.94 13.51 -24.18
CA ILE A 165 14.65 14.74 -23.83
C ILE A 165 15.74 14.49 -22.79
N LEU A 166 15.45 13.68 -21.77
CA LEU A 166 16.38 13.39 -20.69
C LEU A 166 17.50 12.42 -21.10
N ASP A 167 17.20 11.45 -21.97
CA ASP A 167 18.13 10.38 -22.33
C ASP A 167 18.96 10.69 -23.59
N SER A 168 18.29 11.13 -24.65
CA SER A 168 18.81 11.04 -26.03
C SER A 168 19.12 12.39 -26.69
N MET A 169 18.70 13.52 -26.11
CA MET A 169 18.91 14.84 -26.71
C MET A 169 20.10 15.60 -26.09
N PRO A 170 21.14 15.96 -26.87
CA PRO A 170 22.26 16.75 -26.37
C PRO A 170 21.92 18.25 -26.34
N LEU A 171 21.05 18.65 -25.42
CA LEU A 171 20.50 20.01 -25.34
C LEU A 171 21.54 21.08 -24.99
N VAL A 172 22.69 20.71 -24.42
CA VAL A 172 23.78 21.64 -24.09
C VAL A 172 24.21 22.50 -25.29
N TRP A 173 24.17 21.96 -26.52
CA TRP A 173 24.56 22.66 -27.74
C TRP A 173 23.56 23.72 -28.21
N SER A 174 22.38 23.80 -27.58
CA SER A 174 21.38 24.83 -27.88
C SER A 174 21.60 26.13 -27.08
N PHE A 175 22.65 26.16 -26.26
CA PHE A 175 22.99 27.26 -25.36
C PHE A 175 24.38 27.80 -25.67
N GLU A 176 24.56 29.10 -25.45
CA GLU A 176 25.88 29.72 -25.48
C GLU A 176 26.72 29.21 -24.30
N PRO A 177 28.06 29.09 -24.44
CA PRO A 177 28.93 28.76 -23.31
C PRO A 177 28.90 29.85 -22.22
N GLY A 178 28.86 29.45 -20.94
CA GLY A 178 28.86 30.37 -19.81
C GLY A 178 28.43 29.71 -18.49
N GLU A 179 28.05 30.54 -17.52
CA GLU A 179 27.59 30.11 -16.17
C GLU A 179 26.11 29.72 -16.15
N THR A 180 25.74 28.85 -15.22
CA THR A 180 24.38 28.31 -15.13
C THR A 180 23.44 29.31 -14.46
N ARG A 181 22.36 29.66 -15.15
CA ARG A 181 21.34 30.60 -14.67
C ARG A 181 20.10 29.89 -14.15
N LEU A 182 20.24 29.29 -12.97
CA LEU A 182 19.17 28.55 -12.31
C LEU A 182 17.87 29.37 -12.17
N LEU A 183 17.95 30.61 -11.69
CA LEU A 183 16.76 31.45 -11.48
C LEU A 183 16.05 31.82 -12.78
N GLU A 184 16.76 31.85 -13.91
CA GLU A 184 16.15 32.06 -15.23
C GLU A 184 15.26 30.85 -15.60
N GLY A 185 15.71 29.63 -15.28
CA GLY A 185 14.91 28.41 -15.39
C GLY A 185 13.61 28.49 -14.60
N VAL A 186 13.69 28.89 -13.33
CA VAL A 186 12.51 29.07 -12.47
C VAL A 186 11.59 30.18 -12.99
N ARG A 187 12.15 31.26 -13.54
CA ARG A 187 11.39 32.38 -14.11
C ARG A 187 10.60 31.95 -15.34
N VAL A 188 11.24 31.32 -16.31
CA VAL A 188 10.59 30.82 -17.53
C VAL A 188 9.53 29.76 -17.19
N ALA A 189 9.82 28.89 -16.22
CA ALA A 189 8.84 27.92 -15.70
C ALA A 189 7.62 28.61 -15.06
N SER A 190 7.85 29.65 -14.26
CA SER A 190 6.80 30.45 -13.63
C SER A 190 5.97 31.25 -14.63
N GLU A 191 6.58 31.73 -15.72
CA GLU A 191 5.89 32.40 -16.83
C GLU A 191 5.01 31.43 -17.60
N LEU A 192 5.54 30.25 -17.94
CA LEU A 192 4.78 29.19 -18.61
C LEU A 192 3.56 28.76 -17.78
N ALA A 193 3.75 28.63 -16.47
CA ALA A 193 2.71 28.18 -15.56
C ALA A 193 1.70 29.26 -15.18
N ARG A 194 1.91 30.53 -15.53
CA ARG A 194 1.16 31.68 -14.99
C ARG A 194 -0.35 31.56 -15.17
N ASP A 195 -0.78 31.11 -16.34
CA ASP A 195 -2.19 31.08 -16.75
C ASP A 195 -2.86 29.71 -16.49
N TRP A 196 -2.14 28.78 -15.86
CA TRP A 196 -2.69 27.48 -15.51
C TRP A 196 -3.64 27.54 -14.30
N PRO A 197 -4.57 26.57 -14.15
CA PRO A 197 -5.48 26.53 -13.01
C PRO A 197 -4.72 26.56 -11.68
N PRO A 198 -5.25 27.25 -10.65
CA PRO A 198 -4.58 27.37 -9.37
C PRO A 198 -4.35 26.00 -8.73
N LYS A 199 -3.15 25.80 -8.15
CA LYS A 199 -2.73 24.55 -7.50
C LYS A 199 -2.81 23.30 -8.37
N SER A 200 -2.77 23.43 -9.70
CA SER A 200 -2.79 22.29 -10.63
C SER A 200 -1.41 21.69 -10.90
N THR A 201 -0.33 22.41 -10.59
CA THR A 201 1.03 22.05 -11.00
C THR A 201 1.92 21.65 -9.83
N THR A 202 2.67 20.57 -10.01
CA THR A 202 3.85 20.24 -9.21
C THR A 202 5.10 20.49 -10.05
N MET A 203 6.00 21.34 -9.57
CA MET A 203 7.23 21.72 -10.26
C MET A 203 8.41 20.95 -9.67
N PHE A 204 9.18 20.27 -10.51
CA PHE A 204 10.43 19.60 -10.12
C PHE A 204 11.61 20.36 -10.71
N LEU A 205 12.49 20.88 -9.86
CA LEU A 205 13.73 21.55 -10.27
C LEU A 205 14.90 20.57 -10.10
N CYS A 206 15.49 20.12 -11.20
CA CYS A 206 16.59 19.15 -11.20
C CYS A 206 17.91 19.87 -11.50
N THR A 207 18.82 19.93 -10.53
CA THR A 207 20.09 20.65 -10.65
C THR A 207 21.10 20.18 -9.61
N GLU A 208 22.38 20.46 -9.84
CA GLU A 208 23.44 20.30 -8.84
C GLU A 208 23.60 21.53 -7.92
N GLY A 209 23.04 22.67 -8.34
CA GLY A 209 23.22 23.97 -7.68
C GLY A 209 24.38 24.76 -8.28
N ASP A 210 24.16 26.05 -8.45
CA ASP A 210 25.16 27.05 -8.83
C ASP A 210 24.91 28.30 -7.98
N THR A 211 25.77 29.30 -8.10
CA THR A 211 25.68 30.58 -7.40
C THR A 211 24.35 31.27 -7.74
N VAL A 212 23.47 31.36 -6.75
CA VAL A 212 22.17 32.03 -6.87
C VAL A 212 22.21 33.42 -6.24
N ASP A 213 21.85 34.44 -7.03
CA ASP A 213 21.53 35.76 -6.49
C ASP A 213 20.12 35.75 -5.88
N PHE A 214 20.04 35.56 -4.56
CA PHE A 214 18.77 35.52 -3.82
C PHE A 214 17.96 36.83 -3.88
N SER A 215 18.53 37.94 -4.36
CA SER A 215 17.76 39.18 -4.57
C SER A 215 16.80 39.09 -5.78
N GLN A 216 17.05 38.14 -6.70
CA GLN A 216 16.32 38.01 -7.97
C GLN A 216 15.32 36.84 -8.00
N ILE A 217 14.97 36.30 -6.83
CA ILE A 217 14.07 35.15 -6.73
C ILE A 217 12.70 35.49 -7.33
N PRO A 218 12.24 34.75 -8.35
CA PRO A 218 10.93 34.98 -8.94
C PRO A 218 9.82 34.54 -7.98
N LYS A 219 8.69 35.25 -7.99
CA LYS A 219 7.48 34.81 -7.27
C LYS A 219 6.81 33.68 -8.04
N LEU A 220 6.57 32.55 -7.36
CA LEU A 220 5.84 31.44 -7.97
C LEU A 220 4.37 31.83 -8.24
N PRO A 221 3.81 31.51 -9.42
CA PRO A 221 2.40 31.73 -9.72
C PRO A 221 1.50 30.81 -8.88
N ARG A 222 0.23 31.19 -8.74
CA ARG A 222 -0.78 30.44 -7.96
C ARG A 222 -1.07 29.04 -8.51
N SER A 223 -0.69 28.77 -9.76
CA SER A 223 -0.81 27.46 -10.40
C SER A 223 0.13 26.42 -9.82
N ILE A 224 1.33 26.84 -9.40
CA ILE A 224 2.31 25.97 -8.74
C ILE A 224 1.85 25.74 -7.31
N ARG A 225 1.50 24.49 -7.02
CA ARG A 225 1.12 24.04 -5.68
C ARG A 225 2.36 23.73 -4.85
N ASP A 226 3.23 22.91 -5.43
CA ASP A 226 4.39 22.32 -4.77
C ASP A 226 5.62 22.51 -5.68
N LEU A 227 6.74 22.86 -5.06
CA LEU A 227 8.06 22.89 -5.68
C LEU A 227 8.96 21.87 -4.99
N GLU A 228 9.51 20.95 -5.77
CA GLU A 228 10.40 19.90 -5.32
C GLU A 228 11.78 20.09 -5.99
N ILE A 229 12.79 20.48 -5.21
CA ILE A 229 14.17 20.62 -5.71
C ILE A 229 14.86 19.26 -5.59
N LEU A 230 15.22 18.67 -6.73
CA LEU A 230 15.91 17.40 -6.88
C LEU A 230 17.39 17.66 -7.09
N ALA A 231 18.15 17.63 -6.00
CA ALA A 231 19.57 17.89 -6.00
C ALA A 231 20.36 16.63 -6.37
N VAL A 232 21.23 16.74 -7.38
CA VAL A 232 22.15 15.67 -7.84
C VAL A 232 23.62 16.06 -7.69
N GLY A 233 24.52 15.07 -7.69
CA GLY A 233 25.97 15.29 -7.54
C GLY A 233 26.47 15.21 -6.09
N ASP A 234 27.74 14.91 -5.88
CA ASP A 234 28.30 14.71 -4.54
C ASP A 234 28.46 16.07 -3.80
N PRO A 235 27.89 16.24 -2.59
CA PRO A 235 28.02 17.49 -1.83
C PRO A 235 29.35 17.60 -1.06
N ILE A 236 30.11 16.51 -0.95
CA ILE A 236 31.37 16.41 -0.20
C ILE A 236 32.56 16.48 -1.15
N ILE A 237 32.55 15.68 -2.22
CA ILE A 237 33.65 15.56 -3.18
C ILE A 237 33.31 16.34 -4.44
N GLY A 238 34.10 17.35 -4.77
CA GLY A 238 33.97 18.08 -6.01
C GLY A 238 34.77 17.45 -7.15
N THR A 239 34.25 17.59 -8.36
CA THR A 239 34.94 17.20 -9.60
C THR A 239 35.26 18.45 -10.40
N LEU A 240 36.49 18.56 -10.89
CA LEU A 240 36.88 19.72 -11.70
C LEU A 240 36.18 19.68 -13.07
N VAL A 241 35.42 20.72 -13.38
CA VAL A 241 34.78 20.92 -14.70
C VAL A 241 35.24 22.28 -15.22
N GLY A 242 35.95 22.29 -16.35
CA GLY A 242 36.62 23.52 -16.81
C GLY A 242 37.67 24.00 -15.81
N ASN A 243 37.48 25.22 -15.28
CA ASN A 243 38.38 25.85 -14.29
C ASN A 243 37.76 25.96 -12.89
N HIS A 244 36.62 25.33 -12.62
CA HIS A 244 35.94 25.40 -11.33
C HIS A 244 35.70 24.00 -10.73
N ASP A 245 35.64 23.96 -9.39
CA ASP A 245 35.30 22.76 -8.65
C ASP A 245 33.77 22.58 -8.64
N SER A 246 33.28 21.56 -9.33
CA SER A 246 31.84 21.28 -9.46
C SER A 246 31.42 20.24 -8.43
N ARG A 247 30.69 20.69 -7.42
CA ARG A 247 30.10 19.88 -6.36
C ARG A 247 28.65 20.30 -6.15
N GLN A 248 27.86 19.42 -5.53
CA GLN A 248 26.49 19.77 -5.19
C GLN A 248 26.44 20.86 -4.10
N GLU A 249 25.76 21.96 -4.39
CA GLU A 249 25.61 23.10 -3.46
C GLU A 249 24.37 22.94 -2.55
N ALA A 250 24.37 21.89 -1.74
CA ALA A 250 23.24 21.53 -0.88
C ALA A 250 22.77 22.67 0.06
N GLY A 251 23.68 23.54 0.50
CA GLY A 251 23.33 24.70 1.34
C GLY A 251 22.51 25.74 0.58
N ILE A 252 22.93 26.08 -0.64
CA ILE A 252 22.27 27.08 -1.50
C ILE A 252 20.90 26.57 -1.95
N LEU A 253 20.82 25.30 -2.36
CA LEU A 253 19.56 24.70 -2.79
C LEU A 253 18.53 24.57 -1.64
N ARG A 254 18.96 24.26 -0.41
CA ARG A 254 18.06 24.27 0.75
C ARG A 254 17.52 25.66 1.05
N ARG A 255 18.37 26.68 0.96
CA ARG A 255 17.95 28.07 1.13
C ARG A 255 16.97 28.49 0.03
N LEU A 256 17.25 28.13 -1.22
CA LEU A 256 16.36 28.40 -2.34
C LEU A 256 14.99 27.73 -2.16
N ALA A 257 14.95 26.47 -1.70
CA ALA A 257 13.71 25.79 -1.37
C ALA A 257 12.91 26.56 -0.30
N ALA A 258 13.58 27.02 0.76
CA ALA A 258 12.92 27.79 1.82
C ALA A 258 12.32 29.11 1.31
N GLU A 259 13.06 29.87 0.49
CA GLU A 259 12.61 31.15 -0.08
C GLU A 259 11.45 30.97 -1.07
N LEU A 260 11.43 29.86 -1.82
CA LEU A 260 10.36 29.53 -2.76
C LEU A 260 9.22 28.72 -2.12
N HIS A 261 9.26 28.48 -0.81
CA HIS A 261 8.32 27.62 -0.08
C HIS A 261 8.19 26.19 -0.65
N GLY A 262 9.29 25.67 -1.22
CA GLY A 262 9.41 24.30 -1.72
C GLY A 262 10.10 23.35 -0.73
N SER A 263 10.34 22.12 -1.19
CA SER A 263 11.09 21.10 -0.46
C SER A 263 12.39 20.75 -1.20
N TYR A 264 13.43 20.44 -0.43
CA TYR A 264 14.73 20.01 -0.95
C TYR A 264 14.91 18.51 -0.75
N HIS A 265 15.32 17.80 -1.81
CA HIS A 265 15.65 16.38 -1.78
C HIS A 265 17.03 16.16 -2.37
N ASN A 266 17.91 15.50 -1.62
CA ASN A 266 19.14 14.96 -2.20
C ASN A 266 18.83 13.60 -2.82
N VAL A 267 18.74 13.57 -4.14
CA VAL A 267 18.27 12.36 -4.84
C VAL A 267 19.39 11.38 -5.18
N ASN A 268 20.64 11.63 -4.77
CA ASN A 268 21.72 10.64 -4.96
C ASN A 268 21.46 9.36 -4.16
N THR A 269 21.03 9.49 -2.92
CA THR A 269 20.83 8.35 -1.99
C THR A 269 19.36 8.11 -1.66
N GLN A 270 18.51 9.13 -1.80
CA GLN A 270 17.11 9.04 -1.39
C GLN A 270 16.19 9.01 -2.60
N HIS A 271 15.17 8.15 -2.55
CA HIS A 271 14.02 8.25 -3.43
C HIS A 271 13.07 9.34 -2.91
N LEU A 272 12.31 9.96 -3.82
CA LEU A 272 11.30 10.93 -3.39
C LEU A 272 10.30 10.28 -2.42
N PRO A 273 9.95 10.98 -1.33
CA PRO A 273 8.96 10.49 -0.40
C PRO A 273 7.59 10.36 -1.09
N SER A 274 6.86 9.29 -0.76
CA SER A 274 5.52 9.03 -1.34
C SER A 274 4.55 10.20 -1.15
N LYS A 275 4.76 11.06 -0.14
CA LYS A 275 3.97 12.27 0.10
C LYS A 275 4.08 13.29 -1.04
N ALA A 276 5.27 13.47 -1.63
CA ALA A 276 5.47 14.38 -2.77
C ALA A 276 4.70 13.93 -4.02
N LEU A 277 4.41 12.62 -4.10
CA LEU A 277 3.72 11.99 -5.23
C LEU A 277 2.25 11.67 -4.95
N ALA A 278 1.80 11.79 -3.69
CA ALA A 278 0.50 11.30 -3.25
C ALA A 278 -0.67 11.97 -3.97
N GLU A 279 -0.54 13.25 -4.35
CA GLU A 279 -1.57 13.98 -5.11
C GLU A 279 -1.53 13.64 -6.60
N LEU A 280 -0.34 13.46 -7.17
CA LEU A 280 -0.15 13.04 -8.56
C LEU A 280 -0.59 11.59 -8.80
N ALA A 281 -0.61 10.79 -7.73
CA ALA A 281 -1.06 9.42 -7.72
C ALA A 281 -2.58 9.27 -7.46
N ARG A 282 -3.32 10.36 -7.17
CA ARG A 282 -4.77 10.25 -6.93
C ARG A 282 -5.51 9.96 -8.23
N VAL A 283 -5.93 8.71 -8.37
CA VAL A 283 -7.02 8.34 -9.28
C VAL A 283 -8.30 8.98 -8.73
N PRO A 284 -9.02 9.81 -9.50
CA PRO A 284 -10.30 10.33 -9.03
C PRO A 284 -11.26 9.17 -8.80
N PRO A 285 -12.15 9.25 -7.79
CA PRO A 285 -13.22 8.28 -7.69
C PRO A 285 -13.99 8.26 -9.03
N PRO A 286 -14.41 7.08 -9.52
CA PRO A 286 -15.24 7.01 -10.72
C PRO A 286 -16.47 7.93 -10.55
N PRO A 287 -16.95 8.56 -11.63
CA PRO A 287 -18.07 9.49 -11.55
C PRO A 287 -19.26 8.81 -10.87
N ALA A 288 -19.97 9.55 -10.01
CA ALA A 288 -21.06 9.06 -9.16
C ALA A 288 -22.23 8.39 -9.92
N SER A 289 -22.25 8.49 -11.26
CA SER A 289 -23.21 7.84 -12.15
C SER A 289 -22.86 6.41 -12.53
N ALA A 290 -21.67 5.90 -12.17
CA ALA A 290 -21.34 4.50 -12.37
C ALA A 290 -21.99 3.67 -11.27
N GLY A 291 -23.00 2.87 -11.65
CA GLY A 291 -23.63 1.90 -10.74
C GLY A 291 -22.63 0.92 -10.13
N TRP A 292 -23.12 0.07 -9.23
CA TRP A 292 -22.31 -0.88 -8.48
C TRP A 292 -21.41 -1.72 -9.40
N GLN A 293 -20.10 -1.57 -9.26
CA GLN A 293 -19.14 -2.37 -10.02
C GLN A 293 -19.08 -3.78 -9.46
N ILE A 294 -18.76 -4.76 -10.30
CA ILE A 294 -18.62 -6.16 -9.87
C ILE A 294 -17.56 -6.32 -8.77
N LYS A 295 -16.54 -5.45 -8.74
CA LYS A 295 -15.52 -5.35 -7.70
C LYS A 295 -16.11 -5.00 -6.34
N ASP A 296 -17.08 -4.09 -6.29
CA ASP A 296 -17.71 -3.65 -5.04
C ASP A 296 -18.61 -4.75 -4.49
N LEU A 297 -19.35 -5.44 -5.37
CA LEU A 297 -20.11 -6.64 -5.01
C LEU A 297 -19.19 -7.76 -4.49
N ALA A 298 -18.03 -7.97 -5.12
CA ALA A 298 -17.07 -8.99 -4.69
C ALA A 298 -16.47 -8.70 -3.31
N ARG A 299 -16.13 -7.44 -3.03
CA ARG A 299 -15.67 -7.00 -1.70
C ARG A 299 -16.74 -7.25 -0.63
N ILE A 300 -17.97 -6.87 -0.90
CA ILE A 300 -19.09 -7.03 0.03
C ILE A 300 -19.38 -8.51 0.29
N ALA A 301 -19.41 -9.33 -0.77
CA ALA A 301 -19.60 -10.78 -0.65
C ALA A 301 -18.50 -11.43 0.21
N LEU A 302 -17.23 -11.03 0.00
CA LEU A 302 -16.10 -11.50 0.78
C LEU A 302 -16.20 -11.08 2.25
N THR A 303 -16.48 -9.81 2.51
CA THR A 303 -16.63 -9.30 3.89
C THR A 303 -17.76 -10.01 4.62
N ILE A 304 -18.93 -10.15 4.00
CA ILE A 304 -20.07 -10.86 4.60
C ILE A 304 -19.70 -12.32 4.88
N GLY A 305 -19.11 -13.02 3.91
CA GLY A 305 -18.70 -14.42 4.07
C GLY A 305 -17.68 -14.61 5.21
N ALA A 306 -16.66 -13.75 5.29
CA ALA A 306 -15.64 -13.81 6.34
C ALA A 306 -16.21 -13.49 7.73
N VAL A 307 -17.07 -12.48 7.84
CA VAL A 307 -17.73 -12.11 9.10
C VAL A 307 -18.63 -13.24 9.60
N LEU A 308 -19.42 -13.85 8.72
CA LEU A 308 -20.26 -14.98 9.11
C LEU A 308 -19.43 -16.19 9.57
N LEU A 309 -18.38 -16.56 8.84
CA LEU A 309 -17.52 -17.70 9.20
C LEU A 309 -16.79 -17.50 10.54
N THR A 310 -16.45 -16.26 10.90
CA THR A 310 -15.79 -15.94 12.17
C THR A 310 -16.77 -15.83 13.34
N LEU A 311 -17.98 -15.30 13.12
CA LEU A 311 -18.99 -15.17 14.17
C LEU A 311 -19.72 -16.48 14.48
N ILE A 312 -19.87 -17.40 13.52
CA ILE A 312 -20.56 -18.68 13.73
C ILE A 312 -19.96 -19.49 14.90
N PRO A 313 -18.63 -19.73 14.99
CA PRO A 313 -18.03 -20.44 16.12
C PRO A 313 -18.28 -19.75 17.46
N VAL A 314 -18.15 -18.42 17.53
CA VAL A 314 -18.38 -17.63 18.75
C VAL A 314 -19.85 -17.75 19.18
N ALA A 315 -20.78 -17.58 18.24
CA ALA A 315 -22.20 -17.72 18.52
C ALA A 315 -22.57 -19.15 18.96
N LEU A 316 -21.95 -20.18 18.38
CA LEU A 316 -22.16 -21.56 18.79
C LEU A 316 -21.61 -21.84 20.20
N GLN A 317 -20.46 -21.26 20.56
CA GLN A 317 -19.86 -21.43 21.88
C GLN A 317 -20.75 -20.85 22.99
N TYR A 318 -21.29 -19.64 22.79
CA TYR A 318 -22.07 -18.95 23.82
C TYR A 318 -23.58 -19.26 23.75
N PHE A 319 -24.10 -19.58 22.57
CA PHE A 319 -25.54 -19.72 22.34
C PHE A 319 -25.96 -21.04 21.68
N GLY A 320 -25.04 -21.99 21.45
CA GLY A 320 -25.33 -23.24 20.74
C GLY A 320 -26.04 -24.31 21.58
N SER A 321 -25.74 -24.41 22.87
CA SER A 321 -26.41 -25.30 23.83
C SER A 321 -27.05 -24.50 24.96
N ALA A 322 -28.15 -25.02 25.52
CA ALA A 322 -28.66 -24.54 26.80
C ALA A 322 -28.00 -25.26 27.99
N TRP A 323 -27.33 -26.38 27.71
CA TRP A 323 -26.68 -27.25 28.67
C TRP A 323 -25.28 -26.73 29.03
N ASN A 324 -25.03 -26.57 30.33
CA ASN A 324 -23.73 -26.19 30.89
C ASN A 324 -23.21 -27.32 31.79
N ALA A 325 -22.24 -28.09 31.30
CA ALA A 325 -21.67 -29.25 32.00
C ALA A 325 -21.16 -28.89 33.41
N GLU A 326 -20.55 -27.71 33.57
CA GLU A 326 -19.99 -27.23 34.85
C GLU A 326 -21.05 -26.95 35.92
N ARG A 327 -22.30 -26.64 35.51
CA ARG A 327 -23.40 -26.37 36.44
C ARG A 327 -24.21 -27.62 36.76
N GLU A 328 -24.32 -28.54 35.81
CA GLU A 328 -25.26 -29.67 35.89
C GLU A 328 -24.62 -31.01 36.29
N LEU A 329 -23.31 -31.18 36.11
CA LEU A 329 -22.63 -32.34 36.67
C LEU A 329 -22.37 -32.09 38.15
N PRO A 330 -22.81 -32.98 39.06
CA PRO A 330 -22.37 -32.91 40.44
C PRO A 330 -20.84 -32.96 40.40
N ILE A 331 -20.17 -31.93 40.93
CA ILE A 331 -18.76 -32.03 41.27
C ILE A 331 -18.71 -33.27 42.16
N THR A 332 -18.16 -34.37 41.66
CA THR A 332 -17.82 -35.51 42.48
C THR A 332 -16.93 -34.91 43.56
N GLN A 333 -17.48 -34.65 44.74
CA GLN A 333 -16.67 -34.34 45.91
C GLN A 333 -15.72 -35.50 45.97
N ALA A 334 -14.45 -35.25 45.64
CA ALA A 334 -13.38 -36.20 45.84
C ALA A 334 -13.60 -36.74 47.26
N ALA A 335 -13.77 -38.06 47.38
CA ALA A 335 -14.04 -38.72 48.64
C ALA A 335 -13.14 -38.08 49.70
N SER A 336 -13.75 -37.51 50.74
CA SER A 336 -13.02 -36.82 51.80
C SER A 336 -11.86 -37.72 52.27
N PRO A 337 -10.61 -37.25 52.30
CA PRO A 337 -9.45 -38.07 52.68
C PRO A 337 -9.62 -38.75 54.04
N ASP A 338 -10.51 -38.23 54.89
CA ASP A 338 -10.87 -38.79 56.18
C ASP A 338 -11.51 -40.20 56.11
N LEU A 339 -12.20 -40.55 55.02
CA LEU A 339 -12.81 -41.88 54.85
C LEU A 339 -11.77 -42.94 54.47
N GLU A 340 -10.76 -42.59 53.67
CA GLU A 340 -9.64 -43.49 53.37
C GLU A 340 -8.73 -43.69 54.58
N VAL A 341 -8.45 -42.64 55.35
CA VAL A 341 -7.65 -42.74 56.59
C VAL A 341 -8.39 -43.57 57.64
N ALA A 342 -9.71 -43.42 57.80
CA ALA A 342 -10.50 -44.23 58.71
C ALA A 342 -10.56 -45.72 58.30
N ALA A 343 -10.66 -46.00 56.99
CA ALA A 343 -10.61 -47.37 56.48
C ALA A 343 -9.21 -48.00 56.68
N PHE A 344 -8.14 -47.25 56.47
CA PHE A 344 -6.77 -47.71 56.67
C PHE A 344 -6.45 -47.96 58.16
N ALA A 345 -6.92 -47.07 59.05
CA ALA A 345 -6.76 -47.22 60.50
C ALA A 345 -7.48 -48.46 61.05
N ARG A 346 -8.71 -48.75 60.59
CA ARG A 346 -9.44 -49.97 60.99
C ARG A 346 -8.71 -51.24 60.55
N THR A 347 -8.18 -51.26 59.33
CA THR A 347 -7.44 -52.42 58.81
C THR A 347 -6.13 -52.66 59.57
N ARG A 348 -5.44 -51.59 60.00
CA ARG A 348 -4.21 -51.68 60.80
C ARG A 348 -4.50 -52.13 62.24
N ALA A 349 -5.54 -51.62 62.87
CA ALA A 349 -5.96 -52.03 64.21
C ALA A 349 -6.32 -53.53 64.26
N ALA A 350 -7.04 -54.03 63.26
CA ALA A 350 -7.40 -55.44 63.15
C ALA A 350 -6.17 -56.37 63.01
N ARG A 351 -5.14 -55.96 62.24
CA ARG A 351 -3.88 -56.72 62.13
C ARG A 351 -3.06 -56.72 63.40
N THR A 352 -3.07 -55.62 64.15
CA THR A 352 -2.29 -55.50 65.39
C THR A 352 -2.91 -56.34 66.53
N LEU A 353 -4.25 -56.40 66.60
CA LEU A 353 -4.95 -57.30 67.52
C LEU A 353 -4.73 -58.79 67.19
N ALA A 354 -4.65 -59.12 65.90
CA ALA A 354 -4.36 -60.49 65.47
C ALA A 354 -2.91 -60.93 65.81
N SER A 355 -1.93 -60.03 65.79
CA SER A 355 -0.54 -60.36 66.15
C SER A 355 -0.31 -60.48 67.66
N VAL A 356 -1.02 -59.68 68.48
CA VAL A 356 -0.94 -59.77 69.95
C VAL A 356 -1.60 -61.05 70.47
N ALA A 357 -2.69 -61.52 69.84
CA ALA A 357 -3.34 -62.78 70.22
C ALA A 357 -2.47 -64.03 69.94
N THR A 358 -1.52 -63.95 69.01
CA THR A 358 -0.58 -65.04 68.70
C THR A 358 0.64 -65.11 69.62
N GLU A 359 1.03 -64.02 70.30
CA GLU A 359 2.19 -63.99 71.22
C GLU A 359 1.84 -64.36 72.67
N THR A 360 0.56 -64.39 73.04
CA THR A 360 0.13 -64.81 74.40
C THR A 360 -0.13 -66.32 74.53
N ASN A 361 0.20 -67.13 73.52
CA ASN A 361 -0.08 -68.57 73.47
C ASN A 361 1.17 -69.43 73.25
N SER A 362 2.34 -68.92 73.63
CA SER A 362 3.63 -69.63 73.68
C SER A 362 4.19 -69.70 75.09
#